data_AF-A0A9R1UFR5-F1
#
_entry.id   AF-A0A9R1UFR5-F1
#
_cell.length_a   1.000
_cell.length_b   1.000
_cell.length_c   1.000
_cell.angle_alpha   90.00
_cell.angle_beta   90.00
_cell.angle_gamma   90.00
#
_symmetry.space_group_name_H-M   'P 1'
#
loop_
_entity.id
_entity.type
_entity.pdbx_description
1 polymer ?
#
loop_
_entity_poly.entity_id
_entity_poly.type
_entity_poly.pdbx_seq_one_letter_code
_entity_poly.pdbx_strand_id
1 'polypeptide(L)'
;MLIKGYTNIKIRIPKHAPNFRMGTLNQSSIKSFISKIIQDIKVTIHDSITIFPSHETEKQSIQLVQNSYDDLAIHDRPLCIIQPLFISYLARTCEGAKKKPSENYLGQLTSFKCGGFAIGVATNHATFDGISFKTFLQNLASLAADKPLATTPCNDRHLLAARSPPQIQFDHPELLKIPTGIDLPSPTVFDSPEGELDFKIFKLTSNDIAHLKQKAKDEPFSTNAKITGFNVVAAHVWRCKALSYGTDYDPERVSTVLYAVDVRSRLGLPPSYAGNAVLSAYASARCKEIEEGPLSKLVEMVTQGTKRMTGEYAQSVIDWGEVNKGFPNGEFLISSWWRLGFADVEYPWGKPRYSCPVVYHRKDIILLFPDIVGESNNEVNVLVALPRKEMEKFEALFHKFLA
;
A
#
# COMPACT_ATOMS: atom_id res chain seq x y z
N MET A 1 17.30 11.64 32.31
CA MET A 1 17.13 11.44 33.76
C MET A 1 15.97 10.48 33.96
N LEU A 2 16.19 9.39 34.71
CA LEU A 2 15.20 8.37 35.09
C LEU A 2 13.88 8.97 35.57
N ILE A 3 12.74 8.34 35.23
CA ILE A 3 11.64 8.15 36.20
C ILE A 3 11.09 6.73 36.07
N LYS A 4 11.35 5.92 37.09
CA LYS A 4 10.65 4.67 37.46
C LYS A 4 9.35 5.05 38.21
N GLY A 5 8.29 4.24 38.12
CA GLY A 5 7.26 4.22 39.16
C GLY A 5 5.94 3.48 38.86
N TYR A 6 5.83 2.26 39.42
CA TYR A 6 4.64 1.58 40.01
C TYR A 6 3.42 1.26 39.09
N THR A 7 2.62 0.18 39.24
CA THR A 7 2.23 -0.63 40.42
C THR A 7 1.67 -1.99 39.96
N ASN A 8 1.84 -3.06 40.75
CA ASN A 8 1.34 -4.42 40.49
C ASN A 8 -0.20 -4.52 40.53
N ILE A 9 -0.81 -5.13 39.50
CA ILE A 9 -2.20 -5.62 39.56
C ILE A 9 -2.21 -7.13 39.25
N LYS A 10 -2.54 -7.96 40.24
CA LYS A 10 -2.79 -9.40 40.07
C LYS A 10 -4.26 -9.60 39.69
N ILE A 11 -4.54 -10.13 38.51
CA ILE A 11 -5.88 -10.62 38.13
C ILE A 11 -5.83 -12.13 37.98
N ARG A 12 -6.65 -12.82 38.76
CA ARG A 12 -6.86 -14.28 38.75
C ARG A 12 -8.07 -14.57 37.87
N ILE A 13 -7.92 -15.39 36.82
CA ILE A 13 -9.02 -15.79 35.93
C ILE A 13 -9.11 -17.33 35.91
N PRO A 14 -10.32 -17.91 35.97
CA PRO A 14 -10.55 -19.27 36.44
C PRO A 14 -10.21 -20.36 35.41
N LYS A 15 -9.92 -21.55 35.94
CA LYS A 15 -9.76 -22.80 35.19
C LYS A 15 -11.11 -23.25 34.65
N HIS A 16 -11.24 -23.35 33.32
CA HIS A 16 -11.81 -24.45 32.54
C HIS A 16 -12.50 -23.97 31.26
N ALA A 17 -11.91 -24.31 30.12
CA ALA A 17 -12.61 -24.62 28.86
C ALA A 17 -11.75 -25.65 28.07
N PRO A 18 -12.37 -26.60 27.36
CA PRO A 18 -11.75 -27.90 27.04
C PRO A 18 -11.01 -27.92 25.69
N ASN A 19 -9.84 -28.55 25.71
CA ASN A 19 -9.14 -29.30 24.65
C ASN A 19 -9.43 -28.95 23.18
N PHE A 20 -8.80 -27.87 22.69
CA PHE A 20 -8.28 -27.82 21.32
C PHE A 20 -6.76 -27.61 21.41
N ARG A 21 -5.98 -28.69 21.26
CA ARG A 21 -4.52 -28.59 21.21
C ARG A 21 -4.12 -28.06 19.82
N MET A 22 -4.10 -26.74 19.67
CA MET A 22 -3.23 -26.11 18.66
C MET A 22 -1.80 -26.49 19.05
N GLY A 23 -1.11 -27.21 18.16
CA GLY A 23 0.29 -27.55 18.36
C GLY A 23 1.08 -26.28 18.63
N THR A 24 1.74 -26.21 19.79
CA THR A 24 2.73 -25.20 20.08
C THR A 24 3.82 -25.26 19.01
N LEU A 25 3.82 -24.31 18.07
CA LEU A 25 4.96 -24.08 17.19
C LEU A 25 6.14 -23.67 18.08
N ASN A 26 6.94 -24.65 18.48
CA ASN A 26 8.13 -24.41 19.30
C ASN A 26 9.19 -23.67 18.45
N GLN A 27 10.06 -22.90 19.10
CA GLN A 27 11.10 -22.10 18.43
C GLN A 27 11.97 -22.91 17.46
N SER A 28 12.17 -24.21 17.73
CA SER A 28 12.92 -25.11 16.85
C SER A 28 12.19 -25.41 15.54
N SER A 29 10.86 -25.56 15.57
CA SER A 29 10.04 -25.74 14.36
C SER A 29 10.03 -24.48 13.50
N ILE A 30 9.99 -23.30 14.12
CA ILE A 30 10.05 -22.01 13.41
C ILE A 30 11.44 -21.78 12.80
N LYS A 31 12.53 -22.09 13.52
CA LYS A 31 13.90 -22.02 12.97
C LYS A 31 14.12 -23.01 11.83
N SER A 32 13.63 -24.24 11.98
CA SER A 32 13.69 -25.28 10.94
C SER A 32 12.91 -24.86 9.69
N PHE A 33 11.71 -24.33 9.87
CA PHE A 33 10.87 -23.77 8.81
C PHE A 33 11.57 -22.66 8.02
N ILE A 34 12.15 -21.68 8.70
CA ILE A 34 12.79 -20.52 8.07
C ILE A 34 14.07 -20.93 7.33
N SER A 35 14.89 -21.79 7.96
CA SER A 35 16.14 -22.32 7.39
C SER A 35 15.91 -23.15 6.13
N LYS A 36 14.77 -23.87 6.05
CA LYS A 36 14.39 -24.65 4.87
C LYS A 36 13.95 -23.82 3.67
N ILE A 37 13.42 -22.61 3.90
CA ILE A 37 12.78 -21.81 2.84
C ILE A 37 13.79 -20.88 2.15
N ILE A 38 14.80 -20.35 2.86
CA ILE A 38 15.72 -19.35 2.29
C ILE A 38 17.13 -19.59 2.82
N GLN A 39 18.03 -20.08 1.95
CA GLN A 39 19.39 -20.51 2.32
C GLN A 39 20.32 -19.34 2.70
N ASP A 40 19.97 -18.10 2.34
CA ASP A 40 20.82 -16.90 2.50
C ASP A 40 20.25 -15.83 3.46
N ILE A 41 19.37 -16.19 4.41
CA ILE A 41 18.81 -15.24 5.38
C ILE A 41 19.66 -15.12 6.65
N LYS A 42 19.94 -13.88 7.05
CA LYS A 42 20.41 -13.58 8.40
C LYS A 42 19.21 -13.56 9.34
N VAL A 43 19.11 -14.58 10.20
CA VAL A 43 18.10 -14.66 11.27
C VAL A 43 18.64 -13.96 12.52
N THR A 44 17.95 -12.92 13.00
CA THR A 44 18.26 -12.26 14.28
C THR A 44 17.05 -12.38 15.21
N ILE A 45 17.26 -12.82 16.44
CA ILE A 45 16.18 -12.97 17.44
C ILE A 45 16.33 -11.85 18.44
N HIS A 46 15.26 -11.10 18.67
CA HIS A 46 15.18 -10.01 19.62
C HIS A 46 14.07 -10.27 20.62
N ASP A 47 14.26 -9.84 21.86
CA ASP A 47 13.15 -9.68 22.81
C ASP A 47 12.68 -8.22 22.68
N SER A 48 11.38 -8.00 22.45
CA SER A 48 10.84 -6.64 22.23
C SER A 48 9.44 -6.50 22.82
N ILE A 49 9.10 -5.31 23.33
CA ILE A 49 7.76 -4.98 23.83
C ILE A 49 7.10 -4.04 22.81
N THR A 50 5.82 -4.27 22.44
CA THR A 50 5.04 -3.30 21.65
C THR A 50 3.61 -3.25 22.14
N ILE A 51 3.08 -2.03 22.20
CA ILE A 51 1.72 -1.72 22.63
C ILE A 51 0.78 -1.85 21.43
N PHE A 52 -0.16 -2.80 21.46
CA PHE A 52 -1.38 -2.73 20.66
C PHE A 52 -2.38 -1.82 21.40
N PRO A 53 -3.36 -1.19 20.71
CA PRO A 53 -4.22 -0.15 21.28
C PRO A 53 -5.11 -0.52 22.49
N SER A 54 -4.86 -1.65 23.18
CA SER A 54 -5.49 -1.95 24.46
C SER A 54 -4.63 -2.67 25.51
N HIS A 55 -3.47 -3.29 25.22
CA HIS A 55 -2.71 -4.05 26.23
C HIS A 55 -1.19 -4.14 25.99
N GLU A 56 -0.40 -4.03 27.07
CA GLU A 56 1.03 -4.39 27.11
C GLU A 56 1.21 -5.92 27.07
N THR A 57 2.07 -6.40 26.17
CA THR A 57 2.46 -7.82 26.11
C THR A 57 3.97 -7.97 25.97
N GLU A 58 4.53 -8.87 26.76
CA GLU A 58 5.92 -9.33 26.71
C GLU A 58 6.08 -10.31 25.53
N LYS A 59 7.03 -10.06 24.61
CA LYS A 59 7.16 -10.81 23.33
C LYS A 59 8.59 -11.29 23.07
N GLN A 60 8.69 -12.39 22.33
CA GLN A 60 9.89 -12.79 21.59
C GLN A 60 9.64 -12.48 20.11
N SER A 61 10.55 -11.76 19.46
CA SER A 61 10.50 -11.41 18.04
C SER A 61 11.64 -12.08 17.26
N ILE A 62 11.32 -12.72 16.14
CA ILE A 62 12.32 -13.27 15.22
C ILE A 62 12.33 -12.39 13.98
N GLN A 63 13.43 -11.70 13.73
CA GLN A 63 13.67 -10.90 12.52
C GLN A 63 14.41 -11.72 11.47
N LEU A 64 13.92 -11.63 10.23
CA LEU A 64 14.44 -12.31 9.05
C LEU A 64 14.88 -11.27 8.03
N VAL A 65 16.18 -11.15 7.82
CA VAL A 65 16.76 -10.23 6.84
C VAL A 65 17.27 -11.04 5.66
N GLN A 66 16.72 -10.82 4.46
CA GLN A 66 17.31 -11.33 3.22
C GLN A 66 18.10 -10.22 2.53
N ASN A 67 19.40 -10.43 2.39
CA ASN A 67 20.29 -9.60 1.58
C ASN A 67 20.57 -10.34 0.27
N SER A 68 20.42 -9.70 -0.88
CA SER A 68 20.99 -10.22 -2.13
C SER A 68 22.37 -9.61 -2.33
N TYR A 69 23.42 -10.43 -2.24
CA TYR A 69 24.72 -10.13 -2.84
C TYR A 69 24.73 -10.74 -4.25
N ASP A 70 25.42 -10.04 -5.16
CA ASP A 70 25.72 -10.40 -6.55
C ASP A 70 24.82 -9.78 -7.67
N ASP A 71 25.53 -9.01 -8.52
CA ASP A 71 25.19 -8.48 -9.86
C ASP A 71 24.11 -7.41 -10.06
N LEU A 72 24.14 -6.34 -9.24
CA LEU A 72 23.65 -5.01 -9.64
C LEU A 72 24.75 -4.17 -10.32
N ALA A 73 25.55 -4.81 -11.18
CA ALA A 73 26.31 -4.14 -12.23
C ALA A 73 25.53 -4.21 -13.55
N ILE A 74 24.24 -3.83 -13.52
CA ILE A 74 23.46 -3.59 -14.73
C ILE A 74 23.51 -2.09 -14.98
N HIS A 75 24.30 -1.73 -15.98
CA HIS A 75 24.44 -0.40 -16.58
C HIS A 75 23.19 0.49 -16.47
N ASP A 76 23.33 1.64 -15.79
CA ASP A 76 22.73 2.96 -16.08
C ASP A 76 21.38 3.02 -16.85
N ARG A 77 20.34 2.28 -16.45
CA ARG A 77 18.97 2.47 -17.01
C ARG A 77 17.89 2.34 -15.93
N PRO A 78 17.17 3.44 -15.59
CA PRO A 78 16.14 3.40 -14.56
C PRO A 78 14.83 2.85 -15.13
N LEU A 79 14.64 1.53 -15.06
CA LEU A 79 13.36 0.89 -15.40
C LEU A 79 12.53 0.65 -14.13
N CYS A 80 11.97 1.74 -13.60
CA CYS A 80 10.76 1.74 -12.77
C CYS A 80 10.22 3.17 -12.67
N ILE A 81 9.03 3.41 -13.21
CA ILE A 81 8.39 4.76 -13.24
C ILE A 81 7.84 5.18 -11.88
N ILE A 82 7.93 4.31 -10.88
CA ILE A 82 7.61 4.65 -9.52
C ILE A 82 8.92 4.64 -8.73
N GLN A 83 9.53 5.83 -8.66
CA GLN A 83 10.67 6.27 -7.82
C GLN A 83 12.06 6.40 -8.49
N PRO A 84 12.34 7.56 -9.12
CA PRO A 84 13.70 8.10 -9.23
C PRO A 84 14.29 8.57 -7.87
N LEU A 85 13.45 8.75 -6.83
CA LEU A 85 13.85 9.32 -5.54
C LEU A 85 14.76 8.42 -4.70
N PHE A 86 14.77 7.10 -4.92
CA PHE A 86 15.71 6.22 -4.23
C PHE A 86 17.14 6.37 -4.78
N ILE A 87 17.29 6.65 -6.07
CA ILE A 87 18.61 6.86 -6.70
C ILE A 87 19.22 8.20 -6.28
N SER A 88 18.42 9.27 -6.10
CA SER A 88 18.94 10.55 -5.60
C SER A 88 19.31 10.53 -4.11
N TYR A 89 18.61 9.73 -3.29
CA TYR A 89 18.99 9.52 -1.89
C TYR A 89 20.28 8.69 -1.77
N LEU A 90 20.45 7.68 -2.62
CA LEU A 90 21.71 6.92 -2.74
C LEU A 90 22.86 7.79 -3.30
N ALA A 91 22.59 8.63 -4.31
CA ALA A 91 23.62 9.49 -4.89
C ALA A 91 24.14 10.56 -3.91
N ARG A 92 23.27 11.11 -3.03
CA ARG A 92 23.70 12.09 -2.00
C ARG A 92 24.39 11.44 -0.79
N THR A 93 24.20 10.14 -0.54
CA THR A 93 24.83 9.43 0.58
C THR A 93 26.08 8.62 0.18
N CYS A 94 26.42 8.58 -1.10
CA CYS A 94 27.53 7.80 -1.65
C CYS A 94 28.76 8.62 -2.10
N GLU A 95 28.98 9.82 -1.57
CA GLU A 95 30.35 10.34 -1.44
C GLU A 95 30.92 9.87 -0.08
N GLY A 96 31.31 8.59 -0.02
CA GLY A 96 32.13 8.06 1.08
C GLY A 96 31.54 6.94 1.94
N ALA A 97 30.25 6.60 1.83
CA ALA A 97 29.69 5.46 2.56
C ALA A 97 29.90 4.14 1.78
N LYS A 98 30.62 3.20 2.38
CA LYS A 98 30.71 1.80 1.92
C LYS A 98 29.28 1.29 1.64
N LYS A 99 29.02 0.81 0.41
CA LYS A 99 27.74 0.21 -0.03
C LYS A 99 27.27 -0.82 1.01
N LYS A 100 26.30 -0.45 1.86
CA LYS A 100 25.56 -1.44 2.67
C LYS A 100 24.52 -2.11 1.76
N PRO A 101 24.32 -3.44 1.85
CA PRO A 101 23.24 -4.10 1.13
C PRO A 101 21.90 -3.47 1.56
N SER A 102 21.07 -3.09 0.59
CA SER A 102 19.70 -2.68 0.88
C SER A 102 18.87 -3.92 1.16
N GLU A 103 18.34 -4.03 2.37
CA GLU A 103 17.45 -5.14 2.77
C GLU A 103 16.16 -5.08 1.93
N ASN A 104 15.95 -6.05 1.04
CA ASN A 104 14.80 -6.05 0.12
C ASN A 104 13.53 -6.64 0.77
N TYR A 105 13.71 -7.43 1.83
CA TYR A 105 12.67 -8.09 2.59
C TYR A 105 13.07 -8.24 4.06
N LEU A 106 12.16 -7.85 4.96
CA LEU A 106 12.25 -8.04 6.39
C LEU A 106 10.97 -8.70 6.90
N GLY A 107 11.10 -9.88 7.50
CA GLY A 107 10.00 -10.56 8.20
C GLY A 107 10.19 -10.51 9.72
N GLN A 108 9.12 -10.27 10.47
CA GLN A 108 9.11 -10.36 11.93
C GLN A 108 8.00 -11.30 12.40
N LEU A 109 8.35 -12.40 13.06
CA LEU A 109 7.38 -13.23 13.77
C LEU A 109 7.27 -12.77 15.22
N THR A 110 6.05 -12.54 15.70
CA THR A 110 5.75 -12.14 17.08
C THR A 110 4.75 -13.12 17.69
N SER A 111 5.17 -13.90 18.68
CA SER A 111 4.29 -14.85 19.38
C SER A 111 3.61 -14.20 20.59
N PHE A 112 2.35 -14.54 20.84
CA PHE A 112 1.55 -14.08 21.98
C PHE A 112 1.39 -15.17 23.05
N LYS A 113 1.23 -14.77 24.31
CA LYS A 113 1.08 -15.69 25.46
C LYS A 113 -0.10 -16.67 25.34
N CYS A 114 -1.12 -16.33 24.54
CA CYS A 114 -2.28 -17.19 24.27
C CYS A 114 -2.03 -18.27 23.21
N GLY A 115 -0.83 -18.34 22.63
CA GLY A 115 -0.49 -19.28 21.55
C GLY A 115 -0.75 -18.75 20.13
N GLY A 116 -1.41 -17.60 19.98
CA GLY A 116 -1.48 -16.89 18.70
C GLY A 116 -0.15 -16.24 18.32
N PHE A 117 -0.01 -15.79 17.08
CA PHE A 117 1.14 -15.00 16.62
C PHE A 117 0.76 -14.00 15.52
N ALA A 118 1.64 -13.05 15.25
CA ALA A 118 1.56 -12.11 14.14
C ALA A 118 2.84 -12.19 13.30
N ILE A 119 2.70 -12.02 11.99
CA ILE A 119 3.81 -11.87 11.05
C ILE A 119 3.77 -10.44 10.52
N GLY A 120 4.78 -9.64 10.86
CA GLY A 120 5.05 -8.36 10.24
C GLY A 120 5.97 -8.55 9.05
N VAL A 121 5.69 -7.87 7.94
CA VAL A 121 6.54 -7.91 6.75
C VAL A 121 6.78 -6.48 6.28
N ALA A 122 8.04 -6.13 6.05
CA ALA A 122 8.46 -4.90 5.40
C ALA A 122 9.26 -5.26 4.14
N THR A 123 8.98 -4.58 3.04
CA THR A 123 9.54 -4.91 1.73
C THR A 123 9.95 -3.66 0.99
N ASN A 124 11.03 -3.72 0.22
CA ASN A 124 11.34 -2.66 -0.71
C ASN A 124 10.33 -2.71 -1.88
N HIS A 125 9.48 -1.68 -1.99
CA HIS A 125 8.43 -1.61 -3.00
C HIS A 125 9.00 -1.55 -4.43
N ALA A 126 10.29 -1.22 -4.64
CA ALA A 126 10.94 -1.34 -5.95
C ALA A 126 10.96 -2.80 -6.46
N THR A 127 10.88 -3.78 -5.56
CA THR A 127 10.98 -5.20 -5.89
C THR A 127 9.68 -5.75 -6.47
N PHE A 128 8.54 -5.42 -5.84
CA PHE A 128 7.23 -5.91 -6.26
C PHE A 128 6.09 -5.01 -5.81
N ASP A 129 5.00 -5.05 -6.58
CA ASP A 129 3.73 -4.46 -6.18
C ASP A 129 2.91 -5.42 -5.30
N GLY A 130 1.73 -4.97 -4.87
CA GLY A 130 0.86 -5.77 -4.00
C GLY A 130 0.39 -7.11 -4.59
N ILE A 131 0.26 -7.24 -5.91
CA ILE A 131 -0.13 -8.50 -6.55
C ILE A 131 1.04 -9.48 -6.50
N SER A 132 2.23 -9.04 -6.91
CA SER A 132 3.43 -9.86 -6.82
C SER A 132 3.80 -10.18 -5.37
N PHE A 133 3.53 -9.29 -4.42
CA PHE A 133 3.67 -9.59 -2.99
C PHE A 133 2.72 -10.70 -2.53
N LYS A 134 1.47 -10.70 -3.00
CA LYS A 134 0.54 -11.81 -2.72
C LYS A 134 1.09 -13.14 -3.24
N THR A 135 1.59 -13.17 -4.47
CA THR A 135 2.21 -14.37 -5.05
C THR A 135 3.42 -14.82 -4.23
N PHE A 136 4.24 -13.88 -3.77
CA PHE A 136 5.34 -14.16 -2.84
C PHE A 136 4.83 -14.83 -1.55
N LEU A 137 3.77 -14.30 -0.92
CA LEU A 137 3.17 -14.90 0.28
C LEU A 137 2.61 -16.31 0.02
N GLN A 138 1.99 -16.54 -1.15
CA GLN A 138 1.48 -17.87 -1.54
C GLN A 138 2.61 -18.88 -1.74
N ASN A 139 3.71 -18.45 -2.38
CA ASN A 139 4.90 -19.28 -2.54
C ASN A 139 5.55 -19.57 -1.19
N LEU A 140 5.67 -18.56 -0.32
CA LEU A 140 6.14 -18.73 1.05
C LEU A 140 5.28 -19.75 1.80
N ALA A 141 3.95 -19.64 1.71
CA ALA A 141 3.00 -20.57 2.31
C ALA A 141 3.05 -22.00 1.72
N SER A 142 3.48 -22.16 0.48
CA SER A 142 3.64 -23.49 -0.15
C SER A 142 4.93 -24.17 0.28
N LEU A 143 6.05 -23.43 0.25
CA LEU A 143 7.33 -23.91 0.75
C LEU A 143 7.25 -24.27 2.23
N ALA A 144 6.55 -23.44 3.00
CA ALA A 144 6.15 -23.67 4.37
C ALA A 144 5.46 -25.01 4.63
N ALA A 145 4.70 -25.50 3.65
CA ALA A 145 3.97 -26.76 3.70
C ALA A 145 4.77 -27.93 3.09
N ASP A 146 6.08 -27.76 2.85
CA ASP A 146 6.93 -28.69 2.12
C ASP A 146 6.35 -29.05 0.72
N LYS A 147 5.69 -28.09 0.06
CA LYS A 147 5.13 -28.21 -1.30
C LYS A 147 5.97 -27.43 -2.32
N PRO A 148 5.88 -27.75 -3.63
CA PRO A 148 6.40 -26.89 -4.68
C PRO A 148 5.80 -25.48 -4.63
N LEU A 149 6.46 -24.51 -5.28
CA LEU A 149 5.94 -23.15 -5.41
C LEU A 149 4.52 -23.16 -5.98
N ALA A 150 3.59 -22.42 -5.36
CA ALA A 150 2.22 -22.25 -5.88
C ALA A 150 2.22 -21.63 -7.28
N THR A 151 3.18 -20.77 -7.57
CA THR A 151 3.34 -20.15 -8.88
C THR A 151 4.82 -19.91 -9.14
N THR A 152 5.32 -20.35 -10.29
CA THR A 152 6.68 -20.02 -10.71
C THR A 152 6.72 -18.55 -11.13
N PRO A 153 7.47 -17.68 -10.42
CA PRO A 153 7.50 -16.25 -10.72
C PRO A 153 8.20 -15.98 -12.06
N CYS A 154 7.59 -15.11 -12.89
CA CYS A 154 8.25 -14.56 -14.07
C CYS A 154 9.04 -13.32 -13.67
N ASN A 155 10.36 -13.44 -13.67
CA ASN A 155 11.28 -12.38 -13.22
C ASN A 155 11.82 -11.50 -14.36
N ASP A 156 11.36 -11.72 -15.59
CA ASP A 156 11.85 -10.97 -16.75
C ASP A 156 11.33 -9.53 -16.75
N ARG A 157 12.15 -8.61 -16.25
CA ARG A 157 11.85 -7.16 -16.20
C ARG A 157 11.82 -6.51 -17.58
N HIS A 158 12.43 -7.13 -18.60
CA HIS A 158 12.48 -6.57 -19.95
C HIS A 158 11.10 -6.53 -20.61
N LEU A 159 10.13 -7.30 -20.10
CA LEU A 159 8.73 -7.24 -20.53
C LEU A 159 8.09 -5.85 -20.33
N LEU A 160 8.68 -5.01 -19.47
CA LEU A 160 8.26 -3.63 -19.24
C LEU A 160 9.30 -2.61 -19.72
N ALA A 161 10.21 -3.01 -20.60
CA ALA A 161 11.17 -2.10 -21.20
C ALA A 161 10.44 -1.03 -22.05
N ALA A 162 10.97 0.20 -22.01
CA ALA A 162 10.57 1.23 -22.95
C ALA A 162 10.89 0.79 -24.39
N ARG A 163 10.10 1.29 -25.34
CA ARG A 163 10.36 1.08 -26.76
C ARG A 163 11.68 1.74 -27.16
N SER A 164 12.29 1.26 -28.25
CA SER A 164 13.48 1.85 -28.83
C SER A 164 13.21 2.26 -30.29
N PRO A 165 13.12 3.58 -30.59
CA PRO A 165 13.15 4.70 -29.65
C PRO A 165 11.87 4.79 -28.77
N PRO A 166 11.93 5.43 -27.59
CA PRO A 166 10.74 5.70 -26.79
C PRO A 166 9.72 6.55 -27.59
N GLN A 167 8.44 6.22 -27.50
CA GLN A 167 7.35 6.91 -28.19
C GLN A 167 6.31 7.42 -27.19
N ILE A 168 6.40 8.69 -26.81
CA ILE A 168 5.42 9.35 -25.95
C ILE A 168 4.25 9.81 -26.82
N GLN A 169 3.11 9.12 -26.76
CA GLN A 169 1.95 9.35 -27.61
C GLN A 169 0.83 10.15 -26.92
N PHE A 170 0.88 10.24 -25.60
CA PHE A 170 -0.14 10.90 -24.78
C PHE A 170 0.49 11.92 -23.82
N ASP A 171 -0.30 12.91 -23.43
CA ASP A 171 0.03 13.75 -22.29
C ASP A 171 -0.16 12.98 -20.98
N HIS A 172 0.79 13.15 -20.06
CA HIS A 172 0.81 12.49 -18.76
C HIS A 172 0.79 13.51 -17.61
N PRO A 173 -0.32 14.24 -17.39
CA PRO A 173 -0.43 15.26 -16.34
C PRO A 173 -0.27 14.67 -14.92
N GLU A 174 -0.51 13.37 -14.77
CA GLU A 174 -0.26 12.59 -13.56
C GLU A 174 1.23 12.34 -13.29
N LEU A 175 2.14 12.83 -14.14
CA LEU A 175 3.59 12.70 -13.97
C LEU A 175 4.26 14.07 -14.00
N LEU A 176 5.22 14.29 -13.11
CA LEU A 176 6.08 15.48 -13.11
C LEU A 176 7.48 15.11 -13.57
N LYS A 177 8.01 15.85 -14.54
CA LYS A 177 9.40 15.71 -15.00
C LYS A 177 10.34 16.13 -13.88
N ILE A 178 11.44 15.42 -13.69
CA ILE A 178 12.52 15.91 -12.81
C ILE A 178 13.34 16.92 -13.62
N PRO A 179 13.37 18.21 -13.26
CA PRO A 179 14.25 19.15 -13.93
C PRO A 179 15.70 18.76 -13.67
N THR A 180 16.53 18.68 -14.71
CA THR A 180 17.97 18.52 -14.55
C THR A 180 18.54 19.77 -13.87
N GLY A 181 19.11 19.61 -12.67
CA GLY A 181 19.86 20.67 -11.98
C GLY A 181 19.07 21.61 -11.05
N ILE A 182 17.81 21.30 -10.73
CA ILE A 182 17.02 22.07 -9.75
C ILE A 182 16.56 21.11 -8.65
N ASP A 183 16.73 21.50 -7.39
CA ASP A 183 16.13 20.78 -6.26
C ASP A 183 14.62 20.70 -6.45
N LEU A 184 14.07 19.49 -6.27
CA LEU A 184 12.64 19.21 -6.40
C LEU A 184 11.82 20.21 -5.59
N PRO A 185 10.68 20.72 -6.10
CA PRO A 185 9.72 21.38 -5.24
C PRO A 185 9.26 20.38 -4.17
N SER A 186 9.52 20.71 -2.90
CA SER A 186 9.07 19.91 -1.77
C SER A 186 7.62 20.26 -1.40
N PRO A 187 6.80 19.29 -0.94
CA PRO A 187 7.01 17.84 -0.96
C PRO A 187 6.31 17.16 -2.16
N THR A 188 6.97 16.19 -2.78
CA THR A 188 6.28 15.20 -3.63
C THR A 188 5.32 14.35 -2.78
N VAL A 189 4.35 13.64 -3.38
CA VAL A 189 3.47 12.66 -2.67
C VAL A 189 4.28 11.62 -1.87
N PHE A 190 5.57 11.47 -2.20
CA PHE A 190 6.47 10.53 -1.57
C PHE A 190 7.46 11.15 -0.58
N ASP A 191 7.49 12.48 -0.41
CA ASP A 191 8.37 13.20 0.53
C ASP A 191 7.64 13.50 1.85
N SER A 192 8.33 13.30 2.98
CA SER A 192 7.74 13.43 4.32
C SER A 192 8.42 14.54 5.13
N PRO A 193 7.71 15.63 5.45
CA PRO A 193 7.97 16.37 6.68
C PRO A 193 7.47 15.54 7.87
N GLU A 194 8.31 15.32 8.88
CA GLU A 194 7.86 14.76 10.15
C GLU A 194 6.89 15.75 10.81
N GLY A 195 5.64 15.33 10.96
CA GLY A 195 4.62 16.05 11.72
C GLY A 195 3.83 15.06 12.56
N GLU A 196 3.25 15.54 13.66
CA GLU A 196 2.27 14.80 14.46
C GLU A 196 1.00 14.58 13.60
N LEU A 197 0.99 13.48 12.84
CA LEU A 197 -0.18 13.04 12.08
C LEU A 197 -1.10 12.24 13.00
N ASP A 198 -2.40 12.57 12.97
CA ASP A 198 -3.44 11.74 13.55
C ASP A 198 -3.77 10.60 12.59
N PHE A 199 -4.00 9.41 13.15
CA PHE A 199 -4.36 8.21 12.40
C PHE A 199 -5.78 7.79 12.71
N LYS A 200 -6.60 7.67 11.66
CA LYS A 200 -7.97 7.17 11.79
C LYS A 200 -8.28 6.13 10.72
N ILE A 201 -9.08 5.15 11.12
CA ILE A 201 -9.66 4.16 10.22
C ILE A 201 -11.15 4.46 10.12
N PHE A 202 -11.61 4.84 8.93
CA PHE A 202 -13.02 5.02 8.65
C PHE A 202 -13.56 3.74 8.02
N LYS A 203 -14.51 3.09 8.70
CA LYS A 203 -15.16 1.88 8.20
C LYS A 203 -16.36 2.26 7.33
N LEU A 204 -16.39 1.73 6.11
CA LEU A 204 -17.58 1.75 5.25
C LEU A 204 -18.14 0.34 5.16
N THR A 205 -19.37 0.17 5.62
CA THR A 205 -20.10 -1.08 5.57
C THR A 205 -20.59 -1.38 4.15
N SER A 206 -21.08 -2.61 3.94
CA SER A 206 -21.71 -2.98 2.67
C SER A 206 -22.93 -2.10 2.35
N ASN A 207 -23.67 -1.65 3.38
CA ASN A 207 -24.82 -0.76 3.23
C ASN A 207 -24.39 0.65 2.84
N ASP A 208 -23.32 1.18 3.44
CA ASP A 208 -22.76 2.49 3.10
C ASP A 208 -22.32 2.54 1.63
N ILE A 209 -21.61 1.50 1.18
CA ILE A 209 -21.18 1.39 -0.22
C ILE A 209 -22.36 1.23 -1.17
N ALA A 210 -23.38 0.45 -0.78
CA ALA A 210 -24.60 0.31 -1.57
C ALA A 210 -25.35 1.64 -1.67
N HIS A 211 -25.44 2.40 -0.57
CA HIS A 211 -26.01 3.73 -0.53
C HIS A 211 -25.26 4.70 -1.46
N LEU A 212 -23.93 4.77 -1.37
CA LEU A 212 -23.11 5.61 -2.27
C LEU A 212 -23.28 5.23 -3.74
N LYS A 213 -23.38 3.92 -4.06
CA LYS A 213 -23.67 3.45 -5.42
C LYS A 213 -25.05 3.87 -5.89
N GLN A 214 -26.05 3.86 -5.02
CA GLN A 214 -27.41 4.24 -5.37
C GLN A 214 -27.51 5.75 -5.58
N LYS A 215 -26.94 6.55 -4.66
CA LYS A 215 -26.83 8.01 -4.78
C LYS A 215 -26.19 8.43 -6.11
N ALA A 216 -25.09 7.78 -6.50
CA ALA A 216 -24.43 8.05 -7.78
C ALA A 216 -25.24 7.63 -9.04
N LYS A 217 -26.21 6.70 -8.91
CA LYS A 217 -27.10 6.30 -10.00
C LYS A 217 -28.30 7.23 -10.18
N ASP A 218 -28.80 7.77 -9.06
CA ASP A 218 -30.02 8.58 -9.05
C ASP A 218 -29.76 10.03 -9.50
N GLU A 219 -28.51 10.50 -9.38
CA GLU A 219 -28.08 11.81 -9.86
C GLU A 219 -27.89 11.83 -11.40
N PRO A 220 -28.05 13.00 -12.06
CA PRO A 220 -27.82 13.12 -13.50
C PRO A 220 -26.45 12.57 -13.89
N PHE A 221 -26.44 11.61 -14.82
CA PHE A 221 -25.26 10.87 -15.21
C PHE A 221 -25.00 11.02 -16.71
N SER A 222 -23.88 11.64 -17.08
CA SER A 222 -23.39 11.59 -18.44
C SER A 222 -22.62 10.29 -18.66
N THR A 223 -23.12 9.43 -19.54
CA THR A 223 -22.38 8.32 -20.18
C THR A 223 -22.17 7.00 -19.38
N ASN A 224 -21.69 5.97 -20.09
CA ASN A 224 -21.43 4.58 -19.70
C ASN A 224 -20.38 4.38 -18.57
N ALA A 225 -20.32 5.22 -17.53
CA ALA A 225 -19.38 5.03 -16.43
C ALA A 225 -19.83 3.88 -15.50
N LYS A 226 -18.90 2.96 -15.23
CA LYS A 226 -19.15 1.78 -14.40
C LYS A 226 -19.13 2.20 -12.93
N ILE A 227 -20.27 2.16 -12.27
CA ILE A 227 -20.38 2.47 -10.84
C ILE A 227 -19.93 1.24 -10.03
N THR A 228 -18.66 1.20 -9.64
CA THR A 228 -18.06 0.13 -8.82
C THR A 228 -17.93 0.57 -7.36
N GLY A 229 -17.70 -0.40 -6.46
CA GLY A 229 -17.42 -0.10 -5.04
C GLY A 229 -16.16 0.76 -4.88
N PHE A 230 -15.10 0.43 -5.62
CA PHE A 230 -13.89 1.25 -5.63
C PHE A 230 -14.18 2.68 -6.10
N ASN A 231 -14.90 2.86 -7.21
CA ASN A 231 -15.12 4.21 -7.76
C ASN A 231 -15.91 5.13 -6.82
N VAL A 232 -16.95 4.62 -6.16
CA VAL A 232 -17.73 5.42 -5.20
C VAL A 232 -16.95 5.73 -3.93
N VAL A 233 -16.14 4.78 -3.43
CA VAL A 233 -15.28 5.00 -2.26
C VAL A 233 -14.16 5.99 -2.58
N ALA A 234 -13.48 5.82 -3.71
CA ALA A 234 -12.42 6.73 -4.15
C ALA A 234 -12.95 8.14 -4.41
N ALA A 235 -14.12 8.29 -5.04
CA ALA A 235 -14.76 9.59 -5.25
C ALA A 235 -15.16 10.26 -3.92
N HIS A 236 -15.73 9.49 -2.98
CA HIS A 236 -16.09 9.99 -1.65
C HIS A 236 -14.86 10.45 -0.86
N VAL A 237 -13.81 9.62 -0.81
CA VAL A 237 -12.54 9.95 -0.14
C VAL A 237 -11.85 11.15 -0.79
N TRP A 238 -11.85 11.23 -2.13
CA TRP A 238 -11.30 12.38 -2.85
C TRP A 238 -12.01 13.67 -2.50
N ARG A 239 -13.35 13.65 -2.47
CA ARG A 239 -14.14 14.80 -2.05
C ARG A 239 -13.75 15.27 -0.65
N CYS A 240 -13.61 14.35 0.30
CA CYS A 240 -13.25 14.69 1.68
C CYS A 240 -11.82 15.24 1.78
N LYS A 241 -10.84 14.59 1.13
CA LYS A 241 -9.43 15.00 1.17
C LYS A 241 -9.19 16.35 0.50
N ALA A 242 -9.80 16.57 -0.66
CA ALA A 242 -9.69 17.83 -1.39
C ALA A 242 -10.22 19.02 -0.58
N LEU A 243 -11.33 18.82 0.15
CA LEU A 243 -11.98 19.88 0.92
C LEU A 243 -11.43 20.02 2.35
N SER A 244 -10.68 19.04 2.85
CA SER A 244 -9.96 19.16 4.13
C SER A 244 -8.60 19.85 3.99
N TYR A 245 -8.03 19.86 2.79
CA TYR A 245 -6.66 20.32 2.53
C TYR A 245 -6.44 21.79 2.92
N GLY A 246 -5.40 22.04 3.71
CA GLY A 246 -4.94 23.40 4.03
C GLY A 246 -5.72 24.14 5.13
N THR A 247 -5.23 25.33 5.46
CA THR A 247 -5.89 26.23 6.43
C THR A 247 -7.08 26.93 5.80
N ASP A 248 -6.89 27.45 4.58
CA ASP A 248 -7.83 28.31 3.87
C ASP A 248 -8.40 27.59 2.65
N TYR A 249 -9.72 27.70 2.49
CA TYR A 249 -10.43 27.14 1.35
C TYR A 249 -10.20 28.03 0.12
N ASP A 250 -9.61 27.44 -0.93
CA ASP A 250 -9.50 28.04 -2.25
C ASP A 250 -10.40 27.28 -3.24
N PRO A 251 -11.51 27.88 -3.71
CA PRO A 251 -12.43 27.24 -4.64
C PRO A 251 -11.82 26.94 -6.02
N GLU A 252 -10.82 27.71 -6.44
CA GLU A 252 -10.19 27.58 -7.77
C GLU A 252 -9.01 26.61 -7.78
N ARG A 253 -8.53 26.20 -6.60
CA ARG A 253 -7.49 25.18 -6.45
C ARG A 253 -7.92 23.87 -7.11
N VAL A 254 -7.07 23.35 -8.00
CA VAL A 254 -7.28 22.02 -8.60
C VAL A 254 -6.75 20.95 -7.64
N SER A 255 -7.62 20.03 -7.23
CA SER A 255 -7.23 18.82 -6.52
C SER A 255 -7.09 17.68 -7.51
N THR A 256 -5.99 16.93 -7.40
CA THR A 256 -5.73 15.74 -8.24
C THR A 256 -5.52 14.52 -7.34
N VAL A 257 -6.43 13.55 -7.42
CA VAL A 257 -6.27 12.24 -6.77
C VAL A 257 -5.60 11.27 -7.73
N LEU A 258 -4.61 10.53 -7.23
CA LEU A 258 -4.03 9.40 -7.93
C LEU A 258 -4.56 8.09 -7.34
N TYR A 259 -4.59 7.04 -8.14
CA TYR A 259 -4.83 5.69 -7.64
C TYR A 259 -4.12 4.63 -8.49
N ALA A 260 -3.64 3.59 -7.82
CA ALA A 260 -2.90 2.50 -8.42
C ALA A 260 -3.79 1.65 -9.33
N VAL A 261 -3.30 1.34 -10.53
CA VAL A 261 -3.94 0.44 -11.48
C VAL A 261 -2.96 -0.63 -11.95
N ASP A 262 -3.35 -1.90 -11.81
CA ASP A 262 -2.64 -3.03 -12.39
C ASP A 262 -2.72 -2.99 -13.93
N VAL A 263 -1.56 -3.03 -14.57
CA VAL A 263 -1.44 -2.97 -16.03
C VAL A 263 -1.03 -4.29 -16.67
N ARG A 264 -0.88 -5.38 -15.89
CA ARG A 264 -0.49 -6.70 -16.41
C ARG A 264 -1.34 -7.14 -17.60
N SER A 265 -2.66 -7.16 -17.44
CA SER A 265 -3.58 -7.59 -18.49
C SER A 265 -3.61 -6.63 -19.69
N ARG A 266 -3.29 -5.35 -19.48
CA ARG A 266 -3.28 -4.30 -20.51
C ARG A 266 -2.05 -4.34 -21.39
N LEU A 267 -0.94 -4.82 -20.83
CA LEU A 267 0.35 -4.97 -21.51
C LEU A 267 0.64 -6.42 -21.92
N GLY A 268 -0.32 -7.33 -21.73
CA GLY A 268 -0.15 -8.75 -22.07
C GLY A 268 0.91 -9.47 -21.21
N LEU A 269 1.18 -8.98 -20.00
CA LEU A 269 2.13 -9.63 -19.09
C LEU A 269 1.57 -10.95 -18.56
N PRO A 270 2.43 -11.95 -18.29
CA PRO A 270 1.99 -13.17 -17.64
C PRO A 270 1.42 -12.85 -16.24
N PRO A 271 0.35 -13.55 -15.80
CA PRO A 271 -0.18 -13.39 -14.44
C PRO A 271 0.87 -13.65 -13.35
N SER A 272 1.91 -14.43 -13.65
CA SER A 272 3.03 -14.72 -12.77
C SER A 272 4.14 -13.67 -12.76
N TYR A 273 4.02 -12.57 -13.51
CA TYR A 273 5.01 -11.48 -13.51
C TYR A 273 5.27 -10.99 -12.08
N ALA A 274 6.52 -11.11 -11.65
CA ALA A 274 6.93 -11.02 -10.26
C ALA A 274 7.62 -9.69 -9.94
N GLY A 275 6.99 -8.57 -10.27
CA GLY A 275 7.29 -7.28 -9.66
C GLY A 275 6.33 -6.18 -10.05
N ASN A 276 6.77 -4.93 -10.11
CA ASN A 276 5.87 -3.80 -10.31
C ASN A 276 5.31 -3.76 -11.74
N ALA A 277 3.99 -3.93 -11.88
CA ALA A 277 3.24 -3.65 -13.09
C ALA A 277 2.00 -2.83 -12.72
N VAL A 278 2.24 -1.72 -12.03
CA VAL A 278 1.23 -0.79 -11.55
C VAL A 278 1.58 0.61 -12.04
N LEU A 279 0.59 1.33 -12.56
CA LEU A 279 0.71 2.74 -12.94
C LEU A 279 -0.38 3.57 -12.24
N SER A 280 -0.15 4.87 -12.10
CA SER A 280 -1.11 5.79 -11.50
C SER A 280 -2.14 6.22 -12.55
N ALA A 281 -3.42 5.95 -12.29
CA ALA A 281 -4.50 6.69 -12.91
C ALA A 281 -4.82 7.93 -12.06
N TYR A 282 -5.59 8.86 -12.61
CA TYR A 282 -5.88 10.12 -11.95
C TYR A 282 -7.31 10.63 -12.19
N ALA A 283 -7.77 11.50 -11.29
CA ALA A 283 -8.91 12.38 -11.50
C ALA A 283 -8.58 13.76 -10.93
N SER A 284 -9.00 14.81 -11.64
CA SER A 284 -8.71 16.20 -11.27
C SER A 284 -9.92 17.08 -11.47
N ALA A 285 -10.16 17.99 -10.53
CA ALA A 285 -11.23 18.98 -10.60
C ALA A 285 -10.91 20.15 -9.65
N ARG A 286 -11.54 21.31 -9.88
CA ARG A 286 -11.47 22.45 -8.95
C ARG A 286 -12.20 22.12 -7.66
N CYS A 287 -11.74 22.64 -6.53
CA CYS A 287 -12.37 22.39 -5.22
C CYS A 287 -13.84 22.79 -5.21
N LYS A 288 -14.20 23.89 -5.88
CA LYS A 288 -15.60 24.29 -6.06
C LYS A 288 -16.45 23.23 -6.76
N GLU A 289 -15.91 22.63 -7.82
CA GLU A 289 -16.61 21.58 -8.57
C GLU A 289 -16.73 20.28 -7.77
N ILE A 290 -15.73 19.99 -6.94
CA ILE A 290 -15.73 18.85 -6.00
C ILE A 290 -16.75 19.06 -4.88
N GLU A 291 -16.87 20.28 -4.37
CA GLU A 291 -17.82 20.64 -3.31
C GLU A 291 -19.26 20.69 -3.80
N GLU A 292 -19.53 21.36 -4.92
CA GLU A 292 -20.88 21.61 -5.43
C GLU A 292 -21.39 20.48 -6.33
N GLY A 293 -20.49 19.70 -6.93
CA GLY A 293 -20.83 18.67 -7.92
C GLY A 293 -21.57 17.46 -7.33
N PRO A 294 -22.40 16.77 -8.12
CA PRO A 294 -23.01 15.50 -7.71
C PRO A 294 -21.94 14.42 -7.53
N LEU A 295 -22.18 13.44 -6.66
CA LEU A 295 -21.29 12.29 -6.48
C LEU A 295 -21.08 11.53 -7.80
N SER A 296 -22.12 11.42 -8.61
CA SER A 296 -22.11 10.78 -9.93
C SER A 296 -21.02 11.33 -10.85
N LYS A 297 -20.80 12.65 -10.86
CA LYS A 297 -19.77 13.33 -11.65
C LYS A 297 -18.36 12.99 -11.15
N LEU A 298 -18.15 12.93 -9.83
CA LEU A 298 -16.86 12.54 -9.25
C LEU A 298 -16.56 11.06 -9.55
N VAL A 299 -17.58 10.19 -9.44
CA VAL A 299 -17.49 8.77 -9.80
C VAL A 299 -17.17 8.60 -11.28
N GLU A 300 -17.75 9.43 -12.15
CA GLU A 300 -17.42 9.45 -13.56
C GLU A 300 -15.95 9.81 -13.78
N MET A 301 -15.46 10.90 -13.18
CA MET A 301 -14.05 11.32 -13.31
C MET A 301 -13.05 10.23 -12.87
N VAL A 302 -13.31 9.59 -11.73
CA VAL A 302 -12.52 8.42 -11.26
C VAL A 302 -12.63 7.25 -12.24
N THR A 303 -13.82 6.98 -12.77
CA THR A 303 -13.99 5.92 -13.77
C THR A 303 -13.19 6.21 -15.04
N GLN A 304 -13.20 7.47 -15.52
CA GLN A 304 -12.50 7.85 -16.74
C GLN A 304 -10.99 7.73 -16.59
N GLY A 305 -10.40 8.03 -15.43
CA GLY A 305 -8.97 7.82 -15.24
C GLY A 305 -8.54 6.35 -15.37
N THR A 306 -9.35 5.41 -14.84
CA THR A 306 -9.09 3.99 -15.06
C THR A 306 -9.27 3.59 -16.53
N LYS A 307 -10.28 4.13 -17.21
CA LYS A 307 -10.56 3.85 -18.64
C LYS A 307 -9.47 4.40 -19.57
N ARG A 308 -8.90 5.57 -19.28
CA ARG A 308 -7.80 6.18 -20.05
C ARG A 308 -6.55 5.32 -20.11
N MET A 309 -6.28 4.56 -19.05
CA MET A 309 -5.11 3.70 -18.96
C MET A 309 -5.30 2.43 -19.81
N THR A 310 -5.24 2.56 -21.13
CA THR A 310 -5.18 1.45 -22.09
C THR A 310 -3.78 0.84 -22.14
N GLY A 311 -3.57 -0.21 -22.95
CA GLY A 311 -2.22 -0.74 -23.20
C GLY A 311 -1.30 0.30 -23.83
N GLU A 312 -1.81 1.07 -24.79
CA GLU A 312 -1.07 2.13 -25.48
C GLU A 312 -0.74 3.28 -24.54
N TYR A 313 -1.69 3.69 -23.69
CA TYR A 313 -1.44 4.72 -22.67
C TYR A 313 -0.39 4.25 -21.67
N ALA A 314 -0.50 3.01 -21.18
CA ALA A 314 0.47 2.42 -20.26
C ALA A 314 1.89 2.34 -20.88
N GLN A 315 1.99 1.93 -22.15
CA GLN A 315 3.28 1.91 -22.85
C GLN A 315 3.84 3.32 -23.06
N SER A 316 3.00 4.31 -23.34
CA SER A 316 3.42 5.72 -23.42
C SER A 316 3.95 6.23 -22.09
N VAL A 317 3.32 5.84 -20.96
CA VAL A 317 3.86 6.15 -19.62
C VAL A 317 5.25 5.55 -19.47
N ILE A 318 5.45 4.26 -19.82
CA ILE A 318 6.75 3.57 -19.79
C ILE A 318 7.82 4.36 -20.55
N ASP A 319 7.51 4.76 -21.78
CA ASP A 319 8.42 5.52 -22.62
C ASP A 319 8.68 6.93 -22.06
N TRP A 320 7.65 7.57 -21.50
CA TRP A 320 7.77 8.89 -20.88
C TRP A 320 8.72 8.86 -19.68
N GLY A 321 8.66 7.81 -18.87
CA GLY A 321 9.54 7.66 -17.70
C GLY A 321 11.00 7.42 -18.08
N GLU A 322 11.26 6.67 -19.15
CA GLU A 322 12.63 6.47 -19.67
C GLU A 322 13.25 7.81 -20.10
N VAL A 323 12.47 8.66 -20.80
CA VAL A 323 12.94 9.94 -21.32
C VAL A 323 13.05 11.01 -20.24
N ASN A 324 12.03 11.15 -19.39
CA ASN A 324 11.90 12.30 -18.49
C ASN A 324 12.29 12.00 -17.04
N LYS A 325 12.52 10.72 -16.70
CA LYS A 325 12.84 10.25 -15.34
C LYS A 325 11.96 10.88 -14.26
N GLY A 326 10.65 10.99 -14.52
CA GLY A 326 9.72 11.69 -13.65
C GLY A 326 9.11 10.84 -12.54
N PHE A 327 8.19 11.44 -11.79
CA PHE A 327 7.48 10.78 -10.68
C PHE A 327 5.97 11.13 -10.69
N PRO A 328 5.11 10.35 -10.02
CA PRO A 328 3.69 10.65 -9.94
C PRO A 328 3.38 12.03 -9.31
N ASN A 329 2.57 12.81 -10.02
CA ASN A 329 2.16 14.17 -9.70
C ASN A 329 0.69 14.22 -9.31
N GLY A 330 0.41 14.28 -8.01
CA GLY A 330 -0.94 14.45 -7.49
C GLY A 330 -0.91 15.02 -6.08
N GLU A 331 -2.08 15.36 -5.56
CA GLU A 331 -2.21 15.84 -4.17
C GLU A 331 -2.05 14.66 -3.18
N PHE A 332 -2.59 13.49 -3.53
CA PHE A 332 -2.46 12.27 -2.75
C PHE A 332 -2.75 11.03 -3.61
N LEU A 333 -2.36 9.86 -3.10
CA LEU A 333 -2.55 8.56 -3.73
C LEU A 333 -3.49 7.68 -2.89
N ILE A 334 -4.50 7.10 -3.54
CA ILE A 334 -5.29 6.00 -2.98
C ILE A 334 -4.64 4.68 -3.41
N SER A 335 -4.13 3.92 -2.44
CA SER A 335 -3.63 2.57 -2.68
C SER A 335 -4.61 1.54 -2.12
N SER A 336 -5.19 0.73 -3.02
CA SER A 336 -6.23 -0.23 -2.67
C SER A 336 -5.68 -1.64 -2.49
N TRP A 337 -5.64 -2.09 -1.24
CA TRP A 337 -5.37 -3.46 -0.82
C TRP A 337 -6.65 -4.29 -0.70
N TRP A 338 -7.80 -3.66 -0.88
CA TRP A 338 -9.14 -4.21 -0.70
C TRP A 338 -9.36 -5.55 -1.41
N ARG A 339 -8.71 -5.78 -2.56
CA ARG A 339 -8.87 -7.02 -3.35
C ARG A 339 -7.57 -7.78 -3.57
N LEU A 340 -6.50 -7.45 -2.84
CA LEU A 340 -5.23 -8.16 -2.98
C LEU A 340 -5.31 -9.57 -2.37
N GLY A 341 -6.14 -9.78 -1.34
CA GLY A 341 -6.38 -11.11 -0.77
C GLY A 341 -5.20 -11.64 0.03
N PHE A 342 -4.51 -10.76 0.77
CA PHE A 342 -3.46 -11.15 1.71
C PHE A 342 -3.99 -12.05 2.84
N ALA A 343 -5.23 -11.81 3.30
CA ALA A 343 -5.91 -12.65 4.29
C ALA A 343 -6.36 -14.00 3.74
N ASP A 344 -6.38 -14.18 2.42
CA ASP A 344 -6.81 -15.43 1.77
C ASP A 344 -5.67 -16.45 1.63
N VAL A 345 -4.43 -16.04 1.88
CA VAL A 345 -3.26 -16.91 1.78
C VAL A 345 -3.35 -17.99 2.86
N GLU A 346 -3.34 -19.25 2.44
CA GLU A 346 -3.47 -20.40 3.33
C GLU A 346 -2.10 -20.97 3.65
N TYR A 347 -1.67 -20.81 4.90
CA TYR A 347 -0.43 -21.35 5.44
C TYR A 347 -0.68 -22.73 6.06
N PRO A 348 0.38 -23.51 6.41
CA PRO A 348 0.20 -24.79 7.12
C PRO A 348 -0.62 -24.71 8.42
N TRP A 349 -0.65 -23.53 9.04
CA TRP A 349 -1.40 -23.22 10.26
C TRP A 349 -2.75 -22.52 10.00
N GLY A 350 -3.22 -22.52 8.75
CA GLY A 350 -4.46 -21.89 8.32
C GLY A 350 -4.29 -20.46 7.81
N LYS A 351 -5.42 -19.80 7.54
CA LYS A 351 -5.48 -18.43 7.02
C LYS A 351 -5.24 -17.38 8.11
N PRO A 352 -4.67 -16.22 7.79
CA PRO A 352 -4.60 -15.10 8.70
C PRO A 352 -5.99 -14.72 9.21
N ARG A 353 -6.12 -14.59 10.54
CA ARG A 353 -7.34 -14.03 11.13
C ARG A 353 -7.49 -12.54 10.81
N TYR A 354 -6.36 -11.83 10.68
CA TYR A 354 -6.30 -10.41 10.41
C TYR A 354 -5.16 -10.12 9.42
N SER A 355 -5.40 -9.20 8.49
CA SER A 355 -4.38 -8.65 7.59
C SER A 355 -4.65 -7.17 7.40
N CYS A 356 -3.70 -6.34 7.81
CA CYS A 356 -3.81 -4.89 7.71
C CYS A 356 -2.44 -4.27 7.44
N PRO A 357 -2.40 -3.07 6.82
CA PRO A 357 -1.17 -2.30 6.75
C PRO A 357 -0.71 -1.89 8.14
N VAL A 358 0.61 -1.85 8.35
CA VAL A 358 1.19 -1.18 9.52
C VAL A 358 1.06 0.32 9.32
N VAL A 359 0.71 1.04 10.41
CA VAL A 359 0.50 2.49 10.40
C VAL A 359 1.63 3.20 9.65
N TYR A 360 1.26 3.93 8.60
CA TYR A 360 2.19 4.52 7.66
C TYR A 360 2.17 6.03 7.80
N HIS A 361 3.28 6.64 8.20
CA HIS A 361 3.41 8.08 8.50
C HIS A 361 3.44 8.95 7.23
N ARG A 362 2.46 8.81 6.32
CA ARG A 362 2.37 9.67 5.12
C ARG A 362 0.96 10.23 4.94
N LYS A 363 0.88 11.56 4.97
CA LYS A 363 -0.39 12.27 4.77
C LYS A 363 -0.95 12.19 3.35
N ASP A 364 -0.09 11.88 2.39
CA ASP A 364 -0.43 11.87 0.96
C ASP A 364 -0.69 10.45 0.43
N ILE A 365 -0.80 9.44 1.31
CA ILE A 365 -1.24 8.09 0.95
C ILE A 365 -2.43 7.68 1.82
N ILE A 366 -3.54 7.34 1.17
CA ILE A 366 -4.72 6.74 1.81
C ILE A 366 -4.79 5.26 1.42
N LEU A 367 -4.89 4.38 2.41
CA LEU A 367 -4.96 2.94 2.19
C LEU A 367 -6.39 2.44 2.33
N LEU A 368 -6.85 1.71 1.31
CA LEU A 368 -8.11 0.97 1.36
C LEU A 368 -7.80 -0.50 1.61
N PHE A 369 -8.32 -1.11 2.66
CA PHE A 369 -8.09 -2.52 2.95
C PHE A 369 -9.37 -3.20 3.45
N PRO A 370 -9.48 -4.54 3.35
CA PRO A 370 -10.68 -5.25 3.77
C PRO A 370 -11.02 -5.02 5.24
N ASP A 371 -12.26 -5.32 5.61
CA ASP A 371 -12.61 -5.33 7.02
C ASP A 371 -11.86 -6.43 7.79
N ILE A 372 -11.54 -6.10 9.05
CA ILE A 372 -10.80 -6.95 9.98
C ILE A 372 -11.73 -8.01 10.58
N VAL A 373 -13.06 -7.78 10.62
CA VAL A 373 -14.01 -8.58 11.40
C VAL A 373 -15.14 -9.21 10.56
N GLY A 374 -15.43 -8.69 9.37
CA GLY A 374 -16.57 -9.13 8.56
C GLY A 374 -16.35 -10.40 7.74
N GLU A 375 -17.36 -11.29 7.74
CA GLU A 375 -17.48 -12.43 6.80
C GLU A 375 -17.82 -11.99 5.36
N SER A 376 -18.08 -10.70 5.13
CA SER A 376 -18.49 -10.18 3.82
C SER A 376 -17.35 -9.42 3.11
N ASN A 377 -17.02 -9.86 1.90
CA ASN A 377 -15.96 -9.27 1.04
C ASN A 377 -16.25 -7.84 0.53
N ASN A 378 -17.30 -7.19 1.03
CA ASN A 378 -17.79 -5.92 0.49
C ASN A 378 -17.63 -4.74 1.46
N GLU A 379 -17.05 -4.93 2.64
CA GLU A 379 -16.71 -3.83 3.55
C GLU A 379 -15.28 -3.34 3.29
N VAL A 380 -15.02 -2.06 3.57
CA VAL A 380 -13.70 -1.46 3.41
C VAL A 380 -13.36 -0.54 4.57
N ASN A 381 -12.11 -0.63 5.01
CA ASN A 381 -11.48 0.31 5.90
C ASN A 381 -10.67 1.32 5.10
N VAL A 382 -10.87 2.60 5.38
CA VAL A 382 -10.11 3.72 4.84
C VAL A 382 -9.15 4.21 5.91
N LEU A 383 -7.86 3.85 5.81
CA LEU A 383 -6.82 4.36 6.71
C LEU A 383 -6.33 5.70 6.20
N VAL A 384 -6.45 6.72 7.05
CA VAL A 384 -6.09 8.11 6.77
C VAL A 384 -5.12 8.59 7.85
N ALA A 385 -4.06 9.28 7.43
CA ALA A 385 -3.11 9.95 8.28
C ALA A 385 -3.09 11.43 7.91
N LEU A 386 -3.44 12.36 8.79
CA LEU A 386 -3.49 13.79 8.46
C LEU A 386 -3.06 14.62 9.66
N PRO A 387 -2.55 15.86 9.47
CA PRO A 387 -2.42 16.80 10.57
C PRO A 387 -3.76 16.97 11.30
N ARG A 388 -3.73 17.08 12.63
CA ARG A 388 -4.93 17.09 13.48
C ARG A 388 -6.09 17.95 12.97
N LYS A 389 -5.84 19.22 12.64
CA LYS A 389 -6.87 20.14 12.13
C LYS A 389 -7.46 19.69 10.79
N GLU A 390 -6.64 19.11 9.93
CA GLU A 390 -7.08 18.57 8.65
C GLU A 390 -7.88 17.26 8.86
N MET A 391 -7.46 16.41 9.81
CA MET A 391 -8.21 15.20 10.18
C MET A 391 -9.61 15.51 10.71
N GLU A 392 -9.75 16.51 11.59
CA GLU A 392 -11.04 16.96 12.12
C GLU A 392 -11.98 17.42 10.99
N LYS A 393 -11.47 18.19 10.02
CA LYS A 393 -12.23 18.58 8.82
C LYS A 393 -12.59 17.37 7.96
N PHE A 394 -11.63 16.49 7.70
CA PHE A 394 -11.82 15.30 6.87
C PHE A 394 -12.94 14.40 7.43
N GLU A 395 -12.91 14.12 8.74
CA GLU A 395 -13.92 13.30 9.43
C GLU A 395 -15.32 13.92 9.34
N ALA A 396 -15.44 15.23 9.58
CA ALA A 396 -16.72 15.93 9.45
C ALA A 396 -17.27 15.84 8.01
N LEU A 397 -16.41 16.02 7.01
CA LEU A 397 -16.77 15.90 5.59
C LEU A 397 -17.13 14.46 5.20
N PHE A 398 -16.40 13.48 5.73
CA PHE A 398 -16.65 12.04 5.51
C PHE A 398 -18.06 11.68 5.95
N HIS A 399 -18.46 12.05 7.16
CA HIS A 399 -19.82 11.80 7.64
C HIS A 399 -20.87 12.63 6.91
N LYS A 400 -20.59 13.91 6.61
CA LYS A 400 -21.51 14.81 5.88
C LYS A 400 -21.87 14.28 4.50
N PHE A 401 -20.89 13.79 3.73
CA PHE A 401 -21.14 13.33 2.36
C PHE A 401 -21.61 11.87 2.27
N LEU A 402 -21.44 11.11 3.36
CA LEU A 402 -21.94 9.74 3.48
C LEU A 402 -23.42 9.69 3.85
N ALA A 403 -23.89 10.65 4.66
CA ALA A 403 -25.31 10.90 4.89
C ALA A 403 -26.05 11.27 3.59
#